data_AF-A0A4Q9DUD4-F1
#
_entry.id   AF-A0A4Q9DUD4-F1
#
_cell.length_a   1.000
_cell.length_b   1.000
_cell.length_c   1.000
_cell.angle_alpha   90.00
_cell.angle_beta   90.00
_cell.angle_gamma   90.00
#
_symmetry.space_group_name_H-M   'P 1'
#
loop_
_entity.id
_entity.type
_entity.pdbx_description
1 polymer ?
#
loop_
_entity_poly.entity_id
_entity_poly.type
_entity_poly.pdbx_seq_one_letter_code
_entity_poly.pdbx_strand_id
1 'polypeptide(L)'
;MRKALIVKSIAAFLLLTACEVKTDAGPAASEIAVDTITVLAKSDIDYDRNGSMEKLEVRMLSGGLKEEQEPGPYTGPYWEGTFQLMLSGVDGTPLHRLDLNSTFGSEALIFAKNRAFNIAFADYNNDGYPDFTIGQYFSSNGFTYNIYSLQPEGIIVLHRDLYTAAGEYSILYEKAGTASFKNRYYDMDKGKMTETLFTWQGDKFVRTECEGCGMPRPAGDEQWLLSKETEERYGRFAENKEEELLRGLSPLDVFKFYVKASEEGDYETQYALFIKDPSHELPSYKTYINEISRDQEALERSNRCGRSLKQATG
;
A
#
# COMPACT_ATOMS: atom_id res chain seq x y z
N MET A 1 43.54 -39.51 79.47
CA MET A 1 44.33 -38.36 79.97
C MET A 1 43.50 -37.10 79.70
N ARG A 2 43.16 -36.25 80.70
CA ARG A 2 43.76 -34.91 80.95
C ARG A 2 43.97 -34.10 79.64
N LYS A 3 43.43 -32.89 79.40
CA LYS A 3 42.62 -31.88 80.14
C LYS A 3 41.76 -31.13 79.07
N ALA A 4 40.46 -30.84 79.28
CA ALA A 4 39.92 -29.58 79.82
C ALA A 4 40.49 -28.26 79.22
N LEU A 5 39.64 -27.45 78.56
CA LEU A 5 39.72 -25.98 78.65
C LEU A 5 38.34 -25.29 78.56
N ILE A 6 38.18 -24.29 79.42
CA ILE A 6 37.02 -23.43 79.70
C ILE A 6 37.65 -22.11 80.24
N VAL A 7 37.10 -20.89 80.18
CA VAL A 7 35.71 -20.39 79.99
C VAL A 7 35.77 -19.01 79.32
N LYS A 8 34.75 -18.61 78.51
CA LYS A 8 33.98 -17.32 78.60
C LYS A 8 33.26 -17.00 77.28
N SER A 9 31.94 -16.79 77.20
CA SER A 9 31.03 -15.87 77.93
C SER A 9 30.99 -14.46 77.34
N ILE A 10 29.90 -14.09 76.65
CA ILE A 10 28.89 -13.08 77.06
C ILE A 10 27.93 -12.77 75.90
N ALA A 11 26.66 -12.54 76.22
CA ALA A 11 25.59 -12.26 75.27
C ALA A 11 25.50 -10.78 74.87
N ALA A 12 24.89 -10.51 73.71
CA ALA A 12 24.27 -9.24 73.40
C ALA A 12 22.87 -9.49 72.82
N PHE A 13 21.86 -8.94 73.50
CA PHE A 13 20.45 -8.97 73.10
C PHE A 13 20.22 -7.92 72.02
N LEU A 14 19.46 -8.23 70.97
CA LEU A 14 18.79 -7.21 70.16
C LEU A 14 17.58 -7.84 69.47
N LEU A 15 16.38 -7.50 69.97
CA LEU A 15 15.17 -7.65 69.18
C LEU A 15 15.25 -6.69 67.99
N LEU A 16 14.98 -7.19 66.79
CA LEU A 16 14.43 -6.36 65.73
C LEU A 16 13.12 -6.97 65.27
N THR A 17 12.07 -6.20 65.50
CA THR A 17 10.68 -6.43 65.13
C THR A 17 10.53 -6.61 63.61
N ALA A 18 9.61 -7.48 63.21
CA ALA A 18 9.15 -7.53 61.83
C ALA A 18 8.51 -6.19 61.45
N CYS A 19 8.98 -5.59 60.35
CA CYS A 19 8.21 -4.60 59.61
C CYS A 19 7.60 -5.30 58.40
N GLU A 20 6.32 -5.66 58.51
CA GLU A 20 5.51 -5.97 57.33
C GLU A 20 5.42 -4.71 56.47
N VAL A 21 6.03 -4.74 55.28
CA VAL A 21 5.79 -3.71 54.28
C VAL A 21 4.39 -3.95 53.71
N LYS A 22 3.41 -3.25 54.28
CA LYS A 22 2.11 -3.08 53.62
C LYS A 22 2.34 -2.32 52.32
N THR A 23 2.33 -3.03 51.21
CA THR A 23 2.06 -2.41 49.90
C THR A 23 0.59 -2.05 49.87
N ASP A 24 0.27 -0.81 50.26
CA ASP A 24 -1.03 -0.21 49.95
C ASP A 24 -1.21 -0.23 48.43
N ALA A 25 -2.10 -1.12 47.97
CA ALA A 25 -2.64 -1.04 46.64
C ALA A 25 -3.55 0.18 46.58
N GLY A 26 -2.95 1.34 46.30
CA GLY A 26 -3.69 2.54 45.90
C GLY A 26 -4.64 2.19 44.75
N PRO A 27 -5.80 2.86 44.64
CA PRO A 27 -6.79 2.52 43.63
C PRO A 27 -6.13 2.52 42.26
N ALA A 28 -6.22 1.39 41.56
CA ALA A 28 -5.69 1.25 40.22
C ALA A 28 -6.23 2.42 39.39
N ALA A 29 -5.31 3.17 38.76
CA ALA A 29 -5.69 4.23 37.85
C ALA A 29 -6.61 3.61 36.80
N SER A 30 -7.86 4.05 36.75
CA SER A 30 -8.76 3.62 35.69
C SER A 30 -8.17 4.11 34.38
N GLU A 31 -7.74 3.17 33.54
CA GLU A 31 -7.55 3.44 32.12
C GLU A 31 -8.91 3.87 31.57
N ILE A 32 -9.11 5.18 31.47
CA ILE A 32 -10.21 5.74 30.71
C ILE A 32 -9.85 5.45 29.26
N ALA A 33 -10.44 4.40 28.70
CA ALA A 33 -10.32 4.09 27.29
C ALA A 33 -10.75 5.33 26.48
N VAL A 34 -9.81 5.92 25.75
CA VAL A 34 -10.07 7.06 24.86
C VAL A 34 -10.72 6.51 23.59
N ASP A 35 -11.98 6.12 23.70
CA ASP A 35 -12.81 5.67 22.58
C ASP A 35 -13.30 6.87 21.77
N THR A 36 -12.39 7.47 21.01
CA THR A 36 -12.71 8.40 19.93
C THR A 36 -12.25 7.81 18.61
N ILE A 37 -12.93 6.74 18.18
CA ILE A 37 -12.84 6.23 16.80
C ILE A 37 -13.17 7.39 15.86
N THR A 38 -12.18 7.83 15.07
CA THR A 38 -12.39 8.91 14.10
C THR A 38 -12.98 8.31 12.83
N VAL A 39 -14.21 8.70 12.49
CA VAL A 39 -14.87 8.34 11.23
C VAL A 39 -14.53 9.40 10.17
N LEU A 40 -13.93 8.98 9.06
CA LEU A 40 -13.47 9.87 7.98
C LEU A 40 -14.47 9.96 6.84
N ALA A 41 -15.13 8.85 6.54
CA ALA A 41 -16.21 8.74 5.55
C ALA A 41 -17.29 7.81 6.09
N LYS A 42 -18.53 8.11 5.73
CA LYS A 42 -19.71 7.31 6.08
C LYS A 42 -20.69 7.37 4.92
N SER A 43 -21.31 6.24 4.59
CA SER A 43 -22.44 6.20 3.66
C SER A 43 -23.41 5.10 4.05
N ASP A 44 -24.71 5.39 3.91
CA ASP A 44 -25.77 4.43 4.19
C ASP A 44 -26.08 3.64 2.89
N ILE A 45 -26.26 2.31 2.98
CA ILE A 45 -26.39 1.40 1.84
C ILE A 45 -27.29 0.20 2.21
N ASP A 46 -28.18 -0.23 1.31
CA ASP A 46 -28.95 -1.49 1.40
C ASP A 46 -28.16 -2.56 0.63
N TYR A 47 -27.23 -3.24 1.31
CA TYR A 47 -26.23 -4.08 0.63
C TYR A 47 -26.73 -5.48 0.29
N ASP A 48 -27.63 -6.02 1.12
CA ASP A 48 -28.25 -7.35 0.96
C ASP A 48 -29.64 -7.28 0.30
N ARG A 49 -30.13 -6.07 0.00
CA ARG A 49 -31.43 -5.77 -0.63
C ARG A 49 -32.63 -6.16 0.24
N ASN A 50 -32.46 -6.15 1.57
CA ASN A 50 -33.55 -6.39 2.51
C ASN A 50 -34.47 -5.15 2.71
N GLY A 51 -34.06 -3.97 2.23
CA GLY A 51 -34.79 -2.71 2.35
C GLY A 51 -34.45 -1.90 3.60
N SER A 52 -33.54 -2.39 4.43
CA SER A 52 -32.87 -1.65 5.51
C SER A 52 -31.67 -0.88 4.96
N MET A 53 -31.18 0.10 5.71
CA MET A 53 -29.99 0.85 5.35
C MET A 53 -28.88 0.56 6.37
N GLU A 54 -28.01 -0.37 6.01
CA GLU A 54 -26.72 -0.57 6.66
C GLU A 54 -25.81 0.64 6.45
N LYS A 55 -24.67 0.63 7.13
CA LYS A 55 -23.76 1.77 7.21
C LYS A 55 -22.33 1.33 6.95
N LEU A 56 -21.74 1.80 5.86
CA LEU A 56 -20.32 1.61 5.55
C LEU A 56 -19.53 2.84 5.99
N GLU A 57 -18.44 2.61 6.74
CA GLU A 57 -17.59 3.67 7.29
C GLU A 57 -16.10 3.39 7.07
N VAL A 58 -15.33 4.44 6.80
CA VAL A 58 -13.86 4.44 6.91
C VAL A 58 -13.51 4.98 8.30
N ARG A 59 -12.95 4.12 9.14
CA ARG A 59 -12.62 4.41 10.55
C ARG A 59 -11.11 4.39 10.77
N MET A 60 -10.56 5.39 11.44
CA MET A 60 -9.18 5.34 11.95
C MET A 60 -9.14 4.47 13.22
N LEU A 61 -8.20 3.51 13.27
CA LEU A 61 -7.98 2.63 14.42
C LEU A 61 -6.81 3.08 15.29
N SER A 62 -5.72 3.55 14.67
CA SER A 62 -4.55 4.12 15.34
C SER A 62 -3.92 5.20 14.46
N GLY A 63 -3.05 6.03 15.04
CA GLY A 63 -2.47 7.20 14.37
C GLY A 63 -3.05 8.49 14.93
N GLY A 64 -3.09 9.55 14.12
CA GLY A 64 -3.55 10.84 14.59
C GLY A 64 -3.60 11.93 13.54
N LEU A 65 -3.95 13.14 13.98
CA LEU A 65 -3.93 14.32 13.14
C LEU A 65 -2.52 14.93 13.11
N LYS A 66 -2.03 15.19 11.90
CA LYS A 66 -0.81 15.94 11.61
C LYS A 66 -1.14 17.16 10.75
N GLU A 67 -0.15 18.02 10.54
CA GLU A 67 -0.28 19.21 9.69
C GLU A 67 1.05 19.46 8.97
N GLU A 68 1.01 19.54 7.65
CA GLU A 68 2.17 19.92 6.82
C GLU A 68 2.08 21.41 6.47
N GLN A 69 3.16 22.16 6.69
CA GLN A 69 3.23 23.59 6.40
C GLN A 69 3.88 23.87 5.05
N GLU A 70 4.74 22.97 4.56
CA GLU A 70 5.42 23.14 3.29
C GLU A 70 4.48 22.87 2.09
N PRO A 71 4.63 23.59 0.96
CA PRO A 71 3.84 23.36 -0.24
C PRO A 71 4.05 21.96 -0.85
N GLY A 72 2.98 21.19 -0.99
CA GLY A 72 3.01 19.80 -1.43
C GLY A 72 1.61 19.17 -1.46
N PRO A 73 1.50 17.86 -1.75
CA PRO A 73 0.21 17.17 -1.88
C PRO A 73 -0.53 16.98 -0.55
N TYR A 74 0.16 17.14 0.58
CA TYR A 74 -0.37 16.96 1.93
C TYR A 74 -0.45 18.26 2.74
N THR A 75 -0.17 19.43 2.13
CA THR A 75 -0.20 20.73 2.82
C THR A 75 -1.52 20.97 3.55
N GLY A 76 -1.42 21.45 4.78
CA GLY A 76 -2.53 21.58 5.71
C GLY A 76 -2.73 20.33 6.58
N PRO A 77 -3.87 20.24 7.27
CA PRO A 77 -4.12 19.17 8.24
C PRO A 77 -4.54 17.85 7.57
N TYR A 78 -3.96 16.73 8.00
CA TYR A 78 -4.28 15.39 7.51
C TYR A 78 -4.26 14.34 8.63
N TRP A 79 -5.06 13.30 8.47
CA TRP A 79 -5.01 12.09 9.28
C TRP A 79 -3.99 11.13 8.70
N GLU A 80 -3.13 10.57 9.55
CA GLU A 80 -2.18 9.51 9.18
C GLU A 80 -2.27 8.38 10.21
N GLY A 81 -2.33 7.13 9.72
CA GLY A 81 -2.39 5.97 10.60
C GLY A 81 -2.95 4.70 9.97
N THR A 82 -3.58 3.87 10.81
CA THR A 82 -4.25 2.63 10.38
C THR A 82 -5.76 2.81 10.31
N PHE A 83 -6.39 2.20 9.31
CA PHE A 83 -7.80 2.39 8.98
C PHE A 83 -8.51 1.06 8.71
N GLN A 84 -9.80 1.04 8.98
CA GLN A 84 -10.68 -0.09 8.76
C GLN A 84 -11.93 0.35 8.00
N LEU A 85 -12.31 -0.43 7.00
CA LEU A 85 -13.67 -0.42 6.46
C LEU A 85 -14.56 -1.21 7.41
N MET A 86 -15.66 -0.60 7.86
CA MET A 86 -16.65 -1.17 8.75
C MET A 86 -18.01 -1.14 8.07
N LEU A 87 -18.64 -2.29 7.89
CA LEU A 87 -20.07 -2.38 7.62
C LEU A 87 -20.81 -2.69 8.92
N SER A 88 -21.78 -1.86 9.28
CA SER A 88 -22.64 -2.04 10.46
C SER A 88 -24.11 -2.09 10.08
N GLY A 89 -24.87 -2.92 10.79
CA GLY A 89 -26.33 -2.96 10.74
C GLY A 89 -26.98 -1.64 11.17
N VAL A 90 -28.29 -1.53 10.96
CA VAL A 90 -29.10 -0.36 11.34
C VAL A 90 -28.96 -0.02 12.83
N ASP A 91 -28.86 -1.06 13.68
CA ASP A 91 -28.68 -0.98 15.13
C ASP A 91 -27.24 -0.64 15.57
N GLY A 92 -26.29 -0.61 14.64
CA GLY A 92 -24.87 -0.41 14.90
C GLY A 92 -24.07 -1.71 15.11
N THR A 93 -24.70 -2.89 15.06
CA THR A 93 -24.01 -4.18 15.17
C THR A 93 -23.01 -4.32 14.02
N PRO A 94 -21.72 -4.63 14.28
CA PRO A 94 -20.72 -4.81 13.22
C PRO A 94 -21.01 -6.10 12.43
N LEU A 95 -21.23 -5.96 11.12
CA LEU A 95 -21.47 -7.07 10.19
C LEU A 95 -20.15 -7.54 9.57
N HIS A 96 -19.42 -6.62 8.93
CA HIS A 96 -18.17 -6.93 8.24
C HIS A 96 -17.09 -5.89 8.54
N ARG A 97 -15.83 -6.33 8.50
CA ARG A 97 -14.64 -5.51 8.76
C ARG A 97 -13.53 -5.89 7.80
N LEU A 98 -12.81 -4.90 7.28
CA LEU A 98 -11.60 -5.11 6.48
C LEU A 98 -10.53 -4.10 6.92
N ASP A 99 -9.33 -4.60 7.22
CA ASP A 99 -8.15 -3.75 7.42
C ASP A 99 -7.76 -3.11 6.08
N LEU A 100 -7.97 -1.80 5.98
CA LEU A 100 -7.78 -1.04 4.76
C LEU A 100 -6.29 -0.93 4.40
N ASN A 101 -5.41 -0.80 5.41
CA ASN A 101 -3.96 -0.67 5.22
C ASN A 101 -3.38 -1.90 4.51
N SER A 102 -3.81 -3.11 4.92
CA SER A 102 -3.41 -4.37 4.27
C SER A 102 -3.76 -4.45 2.78
N THR A 103 -4.73 -3.66 2.31
CA THR A 103 -5.15 -3.68 0.90
C THR A 103 -4.26 -2.84 0.00
N PHE A 104 -3.61 -1.80 0.55
CA PHE A 104 -2.59 -0.99 -0.12
C PHE A 104 -1.15 -1.44 0.19
N GLY A 105 -0.97 -2.41 1.10
CA GLY A 105 0.36 -2.91 1.48
C GLY A 105 1.23 -1.89 2.23
N SER A 106 0.62 -0.89 2.86
CA SER A 106 1.30 0.18 3.61
C SER A 106 1.00 0.10 5.10
N GLU A 107 1.98 0.42 5.95
CA GLU A 107 1.79 0.51 7.40
C GLU A 107 0.89 1.70 7.79
N ALA A 108 0.91 2.78 7.02
CA ALA A 108 0.07 3.97 7.23
C ALA A 108 -0.61 4.45 5.94
N LEU A 109 -1.83 4.95 6.06
CA LEU A 109 -2.56 5.66 4.99
C LEU A 109 -2.75 7.13 5.36
N ILE A 110 -3.02 7.98 4.37
CA ILE A 110 -3.17 9.44 4.56
C ILE A 110 -4.49 9.93 4.00
N PHE A 111 -5.22 10.71 4.80
CA PHE A 111 -6.47 11.36 4.42
C PHE A 111 -6.49 12.83 4.86
N ALA A 112 -6.56 13.76 3.93
CA ALA A 112 -6.62 15.20 4.21
C ALA A 112 -7.89 15.55 5.02
N LYS A 113 -7.72 16.22 6.17
CA LYS A 113 -8.80 16.52 7.13
C LYS A 113 -9.87 17.44 6.53
N ASN A 114 -9.45 18.34 5.64
CA ASN A 114 -10.32 19.26 4.90
C ASN A 114 -11.05 18.59 3.72
N ARG A 115 -10.88 17.29 3.50
CA ARG A 115 -11.45 16.53 2.38
C ARG A 115 -12.31 15.36 2.86
N ALA A 116 -13.40 15.69 3.56
CA ALA A 116 -14.47 14.75 3.83
C ALA A 116 -15.03 14.19 2.51
N PHE A 117 -15.42 12.92 2.51
CA PHE A 117 -15.95 12.23 1.34
C PHE A 117 -17.04 11.23 1.73
N ASN A 118 -17.95 10.98 0.78
CA ASN A 118 -18.89 9.86 0.84
C ASN A 118 -18.32 8.72 0.00
N ILE A 119 -18.73 7.49 0.31
CA ILE A 119 -18.37 6.31 -0.47
C ILE A 119 -19.41 6.18 -1.59
N ALA A 120 -18.94 6.08 -2.83
CA ALA A 120 -19.82 5.96 -3.99
C ALA A 120 -19.92 4.51 -4.44
N PHE A 121 -21.15 4.06 -4.75
CA PHE A 121 -21.45 2.67 -5.05
C PHE A 121 -21.91 2.46 -6.49
N ALA A 122 -21.46 1.37 -7.11
CA ALA A 122 -21.98 0.81 -8.35
C ALA A 122 -21.66 -0.69 -8.39
N ASP A 123 -22.49 -1.50 -9.05
CA ASP A 123 -22.19 -2.92 -9.30
C ASP A 123 -21.37 -3.00 -10.61
N TYR A 124 -20.06 -3.22 -10.57
CA TYR A 124 -19.19 -3.21 -11.76
C TYR A 124 -18.99 -4.59 -12.39
N ASN A 125 -19.17 -5.68 -11.65
CA ASN A 125 -19.00 -7.06 -12.14
C ASN A 125 -20.35 -7.73 -12.52
N ASN A 126 -21.48 -7.10 -12.20
CA ASN A 126 -22.84 -7.58 -12.38
C ASN A 126 -23.14 -8.86 -11.55
N ASP A 127 -22.56 -8.99 -10.36
CA ASP A 127 -22.89 -10.05 -9.39
C ASP A 127 -24.12 -9.71 -8.51
N GLY A 128 -24.52 -8.43 -8.49
CA GLY A 128 -25.65 -7.91 -7.74
C GLY A 128 -25.30 -7.22 -6.41
N TYR A 129 -24.04 -7.24 -6.00
CA TYR A 129 -23.59 -6.58 -4.78
C TYR A 129 -23.06 -5.16 -5.07
N PRO A 130 -23.11 -4.23 -4.09
CA PRO A 130 -22.54 -2.90 -4.27
C PRO A 130 -21.01 -2.95 -4.25
N ASP A 131 -20.38 -2.58 -5.36
CA ASP A 131 -18.95 -2.28 -5.39
C ASP A 131 -18.71 -0.80 -5.06
N PHE A 132 -17.53 -0.51 -4.52
CA PHE A 132 -17.08 0.84 -4.22
C PHE A 132 -15.56 0.97 -4.37
N THR A 133 -15.06 2.20 -4.41
CA THR A 133 -13.63 2.48 -4.51
C THR A 133 -13.14 3.22 -3.28
N ILE A 134 -11.89 2.93 -2.90
CA ILE A 134 -11.12 3.79 -1.98
C ILE A 134 -9.80 4.13 -2.67
N GLY A 135 -9.46 5.43 -2.69
CA GLY A 135 -8.23 5.96 -3.27
C GLY A 135 -7.20 6.37 -2.23
N GLN A 136 -5.93 6.40 -2.64
CA GLN A 136 -4.83 7.03 -1.93
C GLN A 136 -4.01 7.89 -2.89
N TYR A 137 -3.46 9.00 -2.40
CA TYR A 137 -2.60 9.86 -3.20
C TYR A 137 -1.37 9.06 -3.66
N PHE A 138 -1.03 9.16 -4.95
CA PHE A 138 0.14 8.50 -5.53
C PHE A 138 1.09 9.51 -6.16
N SER A 139 0.58 10.44 -6.99
CA SER A 139 1.36 11.52 -7.56
C SER A 139 0.50 12.75 -7.85
N SER A 140 1.12 13.86 -8.27
CA SER A 140 0.43 15.07 -8.74
C SER A 140 -0.52 14.82 -9.92
N ASN A 141 -0.32 13.71 -10.64
CA ASN A 141 -1.09 13.33 -11.82
C ASN A 141 -2.20 12.29 -11.54
N GLY A 142 -2.32 11.78 -10.30
CA GLY A 142 -3.36 10.81 -9.96
C GLY A 142 -3.21 10.08 -8.64
N PHE A 143 -4.27 9.36 -8.28
CA PHE A 143 -4.41 8.52 -7.10
C PHE A 143 -4.32 7.04 -7.51
N THR A 144 -3.93 6.18 -6.58
CA THR A 144 -4.07 4.73 -6.71
C THR A 144 -5.37 4.28 -6.04
N TYR A 145 -6.17 3.45 -6.71
CA TYR A 145 -7.47 3.00 -6.21
C TYR A 145 -7.56 1.48 -6.10
N ASN A 146 -8.16 1.04 -5.01
CA ASN A 146 -8.65 -0.33 -4.86
C ASN A 146 -10.17 -0.35 -5.09
N ILE A 147 -10.66 -1.43 -5.70
CA ILE A 147 -12.10 -1.69 -5.90
C ILE A 147 -12.50 -2.81 -4.95
N TYR A 148 -13.60 -2.61 -4.23
CA TYR A 148 -14.13 -3.50 -3.20
C TYR A 148 -15.57 -3.86 -3.51
N SER A 149 -16.05 -5.01 -3.02
CA SER A 149 -17.47 -5.40 -3.08
C SER A 149 -18.02 -5.71 -1.68
N LEU A 150 -19.28 -5.36 -1.43
CA LEU A 150 -20.01 -5.68 -0.20
C LEU A 150 -20.83 -6.97 -0.36
N GLN A 151 -20.20 -8.12 -0.11
CA GLN A 151 -20.84 -9.43 -0.23
C GLN A 151 -21.29 -9.98 1.14
N PRO A 152 -22.24 -10.94 1.20
CA PRO A 152 -22.71 -11.55 2.47
C PRO A 152 -21.61 -12.25 3.27
N GLU A 153 -20.55 -12.70 2.60
CA GLU A 153 -19.37 -13.32 3.20
C GLU A 153 -18.38 -12.27 3.76
N GLY A 154 -18.46 -11.02 3.31
CA GLY A 154 -17.60 -9.93 3.76
C GLY A 154 -17.31 -8.86 2.72
N ILE A 155 -16.45 -7.90 3.10
CA ILE A 155 -15.90 -6.90 2.19
C ILE A 155 -14.73 -7.55 1.44
N ILE A 156 -14.88 -7.80 0.14
CA ILE A 156 -13.83 -8.39 -0.69
C ILE A 156 -13.15 -7.34 -1.57
N VAL A 157 -11.94 -7.63 -2.06
CA VAL A 157 -11.19 -6.75 -2.98
C VAL A 157 -11.27 -7.33 -4.39
N LEU A 158 -11.91 -6.60 -5.31
CA LEU A 158 -12.08 -6.99 -6.73
C LEU A 158 -10.90 -6.57 -7.62
N HIS A 159 -10.22 -5.48 -7.26
CA HIS A 159 -9.04 -4.98 -7.96
C HIS A 159 -8.16 -4.15 -7.03
N ARG A 160 -6.85 -4.11 -7.30
CA ARG A 160 -5.88 -3.31 -6.53
C ARG A 160 -5.09 -2.38 -7.43
N ASP A 161 -4.56 -1.33 -6.83
CA ASP A 161 -3.51 -0.47 -7.37
C ASP A 161 -3.84 0.21 -8.73
N LEU A 162 -5.12 0.54 -8.94
CA LEU A 162 -5.60 1.13 -10.17
C LEU A 162 -5.26 2.63 -10.24
N TYR A 163 -4.12 2.95 -10.85
CA TYR A 163 -3.71 4.33 -11.07
C TYR A 163 -4.73 5.09 -11.95
N THR A 164 -5.30 6.16 -11.39
CA THR A 164 -6.42 6.92 -11.96
C THR A 164 -6.14 8.41 -11.82
N ALA A 165 -6.37 9.19 -12.88
CA ALA A 165 -6.26 10.65 -12.88
C ALA A 165 -7.52 11.29 -12.26
N ALA A 166 -7.75 10.98 -10.99
CA ALA A 166 -8.74 11.56 -10.10
C ALA A 166 -8.04 11.94 -8.78
N GLY A 167 -8.74 12.66 -7.91
CA GLY A 167 -8.18 13.04 -6.60
C GLY A 167 -8.99 12.55 -5.41
N GLU A 168 -10.26 12.21 -5.60
CA GLU A 168 -11.23 11.96 -4.54
C GLU A 168 -10.98 10.61 -3.87
N TYR A 169 -11.13 10.52 -2.55
CA TYR A 169 -10.90 9.27 -1.82
C TYR A 169 -11.93 8.16 -2.14
N SER A 170 -13.02 8.47 -2.85
CA SER A 170 -13.92 7.50 -3.48
C SER A 170 -14.47 8.11 -4.77
N ILE A 171 -14.56 7.31 -5.83
CA ILE A 171 -15.01 7.70 -7.18
C ILE A 171 -15.93 6.64 -7.79
N LEU A 172 -16.73 7.07 -8.77
CA LEU A 172 -17.37 6.18 -9.73
C LEU A 172 -16.58 6.13 -11.03
N TYR A 173 -16.30 4.93 -11.52
CA TYR A 173 -15.83 4.72 -12.89
C TYR A 173 -17.01 4.74 -13.87
N GLU A 174 -16.77 5.20 -15.10
CA GLU A 174 -17.78 5.14 -16.16
C GLU A 174 -18.02 3.68 -16.55
N LYS A 175 -19.22 3.14 -16.31
CA LYS A 175 -19.59 1.80 -16.76
C LYS A 175 -19.59 1.75 -18.30
N ALA A 176 -18.92 0.75 -18.87
CA ALA A 176 -18.80 0.54 -20.31
C ALA A 176 -19.62 -0.65 -20.82
N GLY A 177 -20.32 -1.34 -19.91
CA GLY A 177 -21.15 -2.51 -20.18
C GLY A 177 -21.81 -3.00 -18.90
N THR A 178 -22.31 -4.24 -18.91
CA THR A 178 -22.86 -4.88 -17.70
C THR A 178 -21.77 -5.10 -16.66
N ALA A 179 -20.68 -5.77 -17.06
CA ALA A 179 -19.58 -6.18 -16.21
C ALA A 179 -18.23 -5.53 -16.60
N SER A 180 -18.24 -4.24 -16.95
CA SER A 180 -17.05 -3.50 -17.38
C SER A 180 -17.12 -1.99 -17.09
N PHE A 181 -15.96 -1.37 -16.91
CA PHE A 181 -15.81 0.05 -16.63
C PHE A 181 -14.56 0.64 -17.30
N LYS A 182 -14.51 1.97 -17.41
CA LYS A 182 -13.36 2.72 -17.92
C LYS A 182 -12.58 3.38 -16.80
N ASN A 183 -11.27 3.20 -16.83
CA ASN A 183 -10.31 4.03 -16.09
C ASN A 183 -9.72 5.10 -17.02
N ARG A 184 -9.47 6.31 -16.49
CA ARG A 184 -8.74 7.38 -17.16
C ARG A 184 -7.52 7.76 -16.34
N TYR A 185 -6.34 7.77 -16.98
CA TYR A 185 -5.06 8.08 -16.33
C TYR A 185 -4.20 8.95 -17.25
N TYR A 186 -3.19 9.63 -16.68
CA TYR A 186 -2.19 10.34 -17.47
C TYR A 186 -1.06 9.37 -17.86
N ASP A 187 -0.87 9.16 -19.16
CA ASP A 187 0.15 8.31 -19.74
C ASP A 187 1.40 9.17 -19.97
N MET A 188 2.42 8.99 -19.12
CA MET A 188 3.65 9.79 -19.11
C MET A 188 4.45 9.61 -20.42
N ASP A 189 4.55 8.37 -20.92
CA ASP A 189 5.28 8.03 -22.14
C ASP A 189 4.67 8.69 -23.38
N LYS A 190 3.34 8.79 -23.42
CA LYS A 190 2.59 9.44 -24.51
C LYS A 190 2.32 10.94 -24.26
N GLY A 191 2.68 11.47 -23.08
CA GLY A 191 2.41 12.84 -22.67
C GLY A 191 0.94 13.25 -22.73
N LYS A 192 0.00 12.33 -22.46
CA LYS A 192 -1.45 12.59 -22.64
C LYS A 192 -2.34 11.75 -21.73
N MET A 193 -3.56 12.25 -21.51
CA MET A 193 -4.64 11.45 -20.94
C MET A 193 -4.96 10.25 -21.83
N THR A 194 -5.06 9.07 -21.22
CA THR A 194 -5.40 7.80 -21.87
C THR A 194 -6.56 7.15 -21.11
N GLU A 195 -7.44 6.47 -21.85
CA GLU A 195 -8.53 5.67 -21.30
C GLU A 195 -8.19 4.18 -21.42
N THR A 196 -8.73 3.37 -20.52
CA THR A 196 -8.55 1.92 -20.53
C THR A 196 -9.82 1.24 -20.06
N LEU A 197 -10.26 0.23 -20.80
CA LEU A 197 -11.38 -0.62 -20.44
C LEU A 197 -10.91 -1.74 -19.49
N PHE A 198 -11.67 -1.96 -18.43
CA PHE A 198 -11.54 -3.10 -17.53
C PHE A 198 -12.82 -3.93 -17.63
N THR A 199 -12.67 -5.23 -17.85
CA THR A 199 -13.77 -6.17 -18.00
C THR A 199 -13.62 -7.31 -17.00
N TRP A 200 -14.72 -7.70 -16.35
CA TRP A 200 -14.74 -8.82 -15.41
C TRP A 200 -14.51 -10.15 -16.14
N GLN A 201 -13.59 -10.97 -15.64
CA GLN A 201 -13.29 -12.31 -16.17
C GLN A 201 -13.47 -13.39 -15.09
N GLY A 202 -14.63 -13.39 -14.44
CA GLY A 202 -15.04 -14.43 -13.49
C GLY A 202 -14.56 -14.19 -12.06
N ASP A 203 -13.27 -13.90 -11.85
CA ASP A 203 -12.66 -13.69 -10.52
C ASP A 203 -11.99 -12.32 -10.35
N LYS A 204 -11.69 -11.62 -11.45
CA LYS A 204 -10.98 -10.32 -11.44
C LYS A 204 -11.37 -9.43 -12.61
N PHE A 205 -11.17 -8.12 -12.45
CA PHE A 205 -11.14 -7.19 -13.58
C PHE A 205 -9.81 -7.29 -14.33
N VAL A 206 -9.88 -7.54 -15.63
CA VAL A 206 -8.73 -7.59 -16.53
C VAL A 206 -8.75 -6.38 -17.46
N ARG A 207 -7.58 -5.80 -17.71
CA ARG A 207 -7.38 -4.76 -18.72
C ARG A 207 -7.72 -5.32 -20.11
N THR A 208 -8.68 -4.72 -20.79
CA THR A 208 -9.13 -5.13 -22.13
C THR A 208 -9.00 -3.98 -23.12
N GLU A 209 -8.92 -4.31 -24.41
CA GLU A 209 -8.96 -3.31 -25.47
C GLU A 209 -10.37 -2.72 -25.60
N CYS A 210 -10.46 -1.40 -25.70
CA CYS A 210 -11.64 -0.76 -26.26
C CYS A 210 -11.39 -0.44 -27.75
N GLU A 211 -12.28 -0.92 -28.62
CA GLU A 211 -12.20 -0.64 -30.06
C GLU A 211 -12.17 0.87 -30.31
N GLY A 212 -11.19 1.34 -31.08
CA GLY A 212 -10.99 2.77 -31.37
C GLY A 212 -10.15 3.55 -30.36
N CYS A 213 -9.78 2.99 -29.20
CA CYS A 213 -8.99 3.69 -28.18
C CYS A 213 -7.50 3.90 -28.54
N GLY A 214 -7.02 3.37 -29.67
CA GLY A 214 -5.63 3.53 -30.11
C GLY A 214 -4.59 2.90 -29.17
N MET A 215 -5.01 1.94 -28.35
CA MET A 215 -4.14 1.17 -27.48
C MET A 215 -3.46 0.07 -28.29
N PRO A 216 -2.13 -0.09 -28.24
CA PRO A 216 -1.51 -1.31 -28.71
C PRO A 216 -1.98 -2.47 -27.83
N ARG A 217 -2.08 -3.67 -28.44
CA ARG A 217 -2.31 -4.93 -27.73
C ARG A 217 -1.40 -5.01 -26.49
N PRO A 218 -1.89 -5.53 -25.34
CA PRO A 218 -0.97 -6.20 -24.44
C PRO A 218 -0.38 -7.37 -25.25
N ALA A 219 0.86 -7.25 -25.67
CA ALA A 219 1.52 -8.37 -26.32
C ALA A 219 1.85 -9.35 -25.19
N GLY A 220 1.31 -10.56 -25.29
CA GLY A 220 1.47 -11.60 -24.27
C GLY A 220 2.93 -11.98 -24.04
N ASP A 221 3.15 -12.95 -23.14
CA ASP A 221 4.42 -13.42 -22.55
C ASP A 221 5.75 -13.16 -23.33
N GLU A 222 5.76 -13.23 -24.66
CA GLU A 222 6.86 -12.83 -25.54
C GLU A 222 7.33 -11.36 -25.35
N GLN A 223 6.49 -10.41 -24.92
CA GLN A 223 6.88 -8.99 -24.78
C GLN A 223 7.68 -8.69 -23.50
N TRP A 224 7.50 -9.48 -22.43
CA TRP A 224 8.31 -9.30 -21.22
C TRP A 224 9.75 -9.78 -21.43
N LEU A 225 9.93 -10.88 -22.17
CA LEU A 225 11.24 -11.40 -22.51
C LEU A 225 12.04 -10.35 -23.31
N LEU A 226 13.34 -10.27 -23.05
CA LEU A 226 14.24 -9.55 -23.95
C LEU A 226 14.24 -10.31 -25.29
N SER A 227 14.02 -9.60 -26.40
CA SER A 227 14.34 -10.19 -27.71
C SER A 227 15.84 -10.48 -27.78
N LYS A 228 16.28 -11.40 -28.66
CA LYS A 228 17.72 -11.70 -28.80
C LYS A 228 18.56 -10.45 -29.06
N GLU A 229 18.08 -9.52 -29.87
CA GLU A 229 18.76 -8.25 -30.15
C GLU A 229 18.86 -7.37 -28.89
N THR A 230 17.76 -7.30 -28.12
CA THR A 230 17.69 -6.54 -26.86
C THR A 230 18.53 -7.19 -25.76
N GLU A 231 18.67 -8.51 -25.76
CA GLU A 231 19.49 -9.28 -24.83
C GLU A 231 21.00 -9.20 -25.13
N GLU A 232 21.39 -9.26 -26.40
CA GLU A 232 22.77 -8.95 -26.82
C GLU A 232 23.14 -7.50 -26.50
N ARG A 233 22.17 -6.58 -26.63
CA ARG A 233 22.33 -5.16 -26.28
C ARG A 233 22.45 -4.95 -24.76
N TYR A 234 21.70 -5.71 -23.96
CA TYR A 234 21.90 -5.78 -22.50
C TYR A 234 23.31 -6.24 -22.17
N GLY A 235 23.80 -7.34 -22.76
CA GLY A 235 25.14 -7.86 -22.49
C GLY A 235 26.25 -6.82 -22.74
N ARG A 236 26.20 -6.15 -23.90
CA ARG A 236 27.15 -5.06 -24.22
C ARG A 236 27.05 -3.88 -23.24
N PHE A 237 25.84 -3.56 -22.76
CA PHE A 237 25.64 -2.51 -21.76
C PHE A 237 26.14 -2.93 -20.38
N ALA A 238 25.89 -4.17 -19.95
CA ALA A 238 26.36 -4.68 -18.66
C ALA A 238 27.90 -4.70 -18.59
N GLU A 239 28.56 -5.09 -19.68
CA GLU A 239 30.03 -5.03 -19.80
C GLU A 239 30.55 -3.58 -19.73
N ASN A 240 30.09 -2.70 -20.62
CA ASN A 240 30.77 -1.43 -20.93
C ASN A 240 30.09 -0.18 -20.31
N LYS A 241 28.83 -0.31 -19.87
CA LYS A 241 28.02 0.72 -19.19
C LYS A 241 27.85 2.02 -19.99
N GLU A 242 27.93 1.93 -21.33
CA GLU A 242 27.82 3.06 -22.27
C GLU A 242 26.36 3.50 -22.49
N GLU A 243 26.06 4.77 -22.23
CA GLU A 243 24.69 5.33 -22.37
C GLU A 243 24.16 5.34 -23.82
N GLU A 244 25.04 5.39 -24.82
CA GLU A 244 24.65 5.24 -26.23
C GLU A 244 23.98 3.89 -26.51
N LEU A 245 24.33 2.83 -25.74
CA LEU A 245 23.64 1.55 -25.80
C LEU A 245 22.24 1.59 -25.21
N LEU A 246 21.84 2.63 -24.48
CA LEU A 246 20.45 2.85 -24.04
C LEU A 246 19.63 3.71 -25.03
N ARG A 247 20.29 4.40 -25.98
CA ARG A 247 19.63 5.36 -26.88
C ARG A 247 18.57 4.71 -27.77
N GLY A 248 17.34 5.22 -27.70
CA GLY A 248 16.21 4.72 -28.48
C GLY A 248 15.61 3.40 -27.97
N LEU A 249 16.03 2.91 -26.80
CA LEU A 249 15.22 1.95 -26.04
C LEU A 249 13.96 2.64 -25.50
N SER A 250 12.87 1.89 -25.34
CA SER A 250 11.71 2.40 -24.59
C SER A 250 12.02 2.43 -23.09
N PRO A 251 11.32 3.25 -22.29
CA PRO A 251 11.44 3.21 -20.82
C PRO A 251 11.20 1.81 -20.25
N LEU A 252 10.31 1.04 -20.86
CA LEU A 252 10.04 -0.35 -20.49
C LEU A 252 11.24 -1.27 -20.77
N ASP A 253 11.99 -1.08 -21.86
CA ASP A 253 13.16 -1.92 -22.16
C ASP A 253 14.36 -1.58 -21.26
N VAL A 254 14.53 -0.29 -20.90
CA VAL A 254 15.47 0.14 -19.85
C VAL A 254 15.08 -0.45 -18.49
N PHE A 255 13.77 -0.51 -18.18
CA PHE A 255 13.29 -1.18 -16.97
C PHE A 255 13.51 -2.70 -16.99
N LYS A 256 13.36 -3.38 -18.15
CA LYS A 256 13.73 -4.80 -18.28
C LYS A 256 15.23 -5.02 -18.04
N PHE A 257 16.11 -4.12 -18.49
CA PHE A 257 17.55 -4.19 -18.15
C PHE A 257 17.77 -4.07 -16.64
N TYR A 258 17.04 -3.18 -15.97
CA TYR A 258 17.12 -3.00 -14.51
C TYR A 258 16.67 -4.25 -13.75
N VAL A 259 15.54 -4.85 -14.16
CA VAL A 259 15.05 -6.11 -13.55
C VAL A 259 16.02 -7.26 -13.83
N LYS A 260 16.55 -7.39 -15.04
CA LYS A 260 17.52 -8.44 -15.38
C LYS A 260 18.81 -8.30 -14.56
N ALA A 261 19.36 -7.10 -14.45
CA ALA A 261 20.52 -6.83 -13.58
C ALA A 261 20.22 -7.16 -12.11
N SER A 262 18.99 -6.89 -11.63
CA SER A 262 18.55 -7.27 -10.29
C SER A 262 18.40 -8.78 -10.08
N GLU A 263 17.93 -9.53 -11.09
CA GLU A 263 17.80 -10.99 -11.07
C GLU A 263 19.16 -11.69 -11.16
N GLU A 264 20.14 -11.11 -11.86
CA GLU A 264 21.52 -11.61 -12.00
C GLU A 264 22.45 -11.16 -10.84
N GLY A 265 22.02 -10.21 -10.00
CA GLY A 265 22.83 -9.63 -8.92
C GLY A 265 23.92 -8.66 -9.42
N ASP A 266 23.78 -8.14 -10.64
CA ASP A 266 24.68 -7.14 -11.22
C ASP A 266 24.28 -5.72 -10.78
N TYR A 267 24.63 -5.40 -9.53
CA TYR A 267 24.38 -4.10 -8.93
C TYR A 267 25.16 -2.95 -9.59
N GLU A 268 26.24 -3.24 -10.34
CA GLU A 268 26.97 -2.19 -11.07
C GLU A 268 26.17 -1.74 -12.29
N THR A 269 25.63 -2.69 -13.06
CA THR A 269 24.75 -2.42 -14.20
C THR A 269 23.41 -1.85 -13.75
N GLN A 270 22.86 -2.33 -12.63
CA GLN A 270 21.66 -1.75 -12.02
C GLN A 270 21.87 -0.28 -11.65
N TYR A 271 23.02 0.07 -11.06
CA TYR A 271 23.36 1.46 -10.75
C TYR A 271 23.57 2.31 -12.00
N ALA A 272 24.17 1.75 -13.06
CA ALA A 272 24.41 2.45 -14.31
C ALA A 272 23.12 2.86 -15.06
N LEU A 273 21.98 2.25 -14.73
CA LEU A 273 20.64 2.52 -15.30
C LEU A 273 19.87 3.65 -14.59
N PHE A 274 20.37 4.20 -13.48
CA PHE A 274 19.72 5.35 -12.84
C PHE A 274 19.78 6.62 -13.71
N ILE A 275 18.77 7.47 -13.54
CA ILE A 275 18.67 8.78 -14.19
C ILE A 275 19.75 9.71 -13.60
N LYS A 276 20.81 9.98 -14.38
CA LYS A 276 21.94 10.85 -13.98
C LYS A 276 21.66 12.35 -14.16
N ASP A 277 20.40 12.75 -14.08
CA ASP A 277 20.00 14.15 -14.20
C ASP A 277 20.43 14.91 -12.92
N PRO A 278 21.15 16.05 -13.02
CA PRO A 278 21.59 16.82 -11.86
C PRO A 278 20.45 17.42 -11.01
N SER A 279 19.19 17.33 -11.46
CA SER A 279 18.00 17.64 -10.66
C SER A 279 17.57 16.53 -9.69
N HIS A 280 18.18 15.34 -9.77
CA HIS A 280 17.84 14.18 -8.94
C HIS A 280 19.03 13.78 -8.06
N GLU A 281 18.81 13.68 -6.75
CA GLU A 281 19.83 13.19 -5.82
C GLU A 281 20.01 11.67 -5.97
N LEU A 282 21.09 11.25 -6.62
CA LEU A 282 21.50 9.85 -6.64
C LEU A 282 22.40 9.54 -5.43
N PRO A 283 22.18 8.42 -4.71
CA PRO A 283 23.13 7.94 -3.71
C PRO A 283 24.47 7.67 -4.38
N SER A 284 25.58 8.00 -3.74
CA SER A 284 26.90 7.78 -4.35
C SER A 284 27.11 6.30 -4.69
N TYR A 285 27.87 5.97 -5.74
CA TYR A 285 28.17 4.59 -6.12
C TYR A 285 28.64 3.74 -4.92
N LYS A 286 29.48 4.32 -4.06
CA LYS A 286 29.96 3.68 -2.84
C LYS A 286 28.84 3.45 -1.81
N THR A 287 27.91 4.39 -1.67
CA THR A 287 26.72 4.25 -0.81
C THR A 287 25.82 3.13 -1.35
N TYR A 288 25.47 3.19 -2.63
CA TYR A 288 24.60 2.22 -3.29
C TYR A 288 25.14 0.78 -3.17
N ILE A 289 26.41 0.56 -3.50
CA ILE A 289 27.02 -0.78 -3.46
C ILE A 289 27.20 -1.31 -2.03
N ASN A 290 27.34 -0.47 -1.00
CA ASN A 290 27.50 -0.96 0.38
C ASN A 290 26.19 -1.11 1.17
N GLU A 291 25.20 -0.26 0.89
CA GLU A 291 23.98 -0.15 1.69
C GLU A 291 22.75 -0.67 0.94
N ILE A 292 22.54 -0.25 -0.31
CA ILE A 292 21.31 -0.54 -1.07
C ILE A 292 21.38 -1.90 -1.80
N SER A 293 22.56 -2.30 -2.32
CA SER A 293 22.75 -3.64 -2.92
C SER A 293 22.56 -4.81 -1.95
N ARG A 294 22.53 -4.50 -0.64
CA ARG A 294 22.37 -5.46 0.46
C ARG A 294 21.04 -5.30 1.20
N ASP A 295 20.21 -4.33 0.80
CA ASP A 295 18.84 -4.21 1.28
C ASP A 295 17.99 -5.29 0.61
N GLN A 296 17.82 -6.39 1.34
CA GLN A 296 17.03 -7.54 0.90
C GLN A 296 15.55 -7.19 0.73
N GLU A 297 15.03 -6.18 1.44
CA GLU A 297 13.66 -5.70 1.24
C GLU A 297 13.53 -4.84 -0.02
N ALA A 298 14.52 -4.00 -0.35
CA ALA A 298 14.53 -3.27 -1.62
C ALA A 298 14.55 -4.22 -2.82
N LEU A 299 15.37 -5.27 -2.74
CA LEU A 299 15.41 -6.36 -3.71
C LEU A 299 14.05 -7.05 -3.81
N GLU A 300 13.40 -7.38 -2.69
CA GLU A 300 12.06 -7.98 -2.68
C GLU A 300 10.96 -7.05 -3.20
N ARG A 301 11.01 -5.73 -2.92
CA ARG A 301 10.11 -4.72 -3.47
C ARG A 301 10.26 -4.63 -4.99
N SER A 302 11.49 -4.56 -5.50
CA SER A 302 11.79 -4.55 -6.94
C SER A 302 11.32 -5.85 -7.62
N ASN A 303 11.65 -7.01 -7.06
CA ASN A 303 11.24 -8.32 -7.58
C ASN A 303 9.72 -8.54 -7.47
N ARG A 304 9.02 -7.88 -6.56
CA ARG A 304 7.55 -7.88 -6.45
C ARG A 304 6.95 -7.00 -7.55
N CYS A 305 7.45 -5.78 -7.74
CA CYS A 305 7.06 -4.90 -8.85
C CYS A 305 7.27 -5.59 -10.21
N GLY A 306 8.44 -6.19 -10.45
CA GLY A 306 8.73 -6.96 -11.65
C GLY A 306 7.78 -8.15 -11.86
N ARG A 307 7.42 -8.90 -10.80
CA ARG A 307 6.44 -9.99 -10.88
C ARG A 307 5.02 -9.48 -11.16
N SER A 308 4.57 -8.40 -10.52
CA SER A 308 3.27 -7.77 -10.79
C SER A 308 3.19 -7.27 -12.24
N LEU A 309 4.28 -6.70 -12.77
CA LEU A 309 4.35 -6.26 -14.17
C LEU A 309 4.34 -7.44 -15.14
N LYS A 310 5.10 -8.52 -14.88
CA LYS A 310 4.99 -9.79 -15.63
C LYS A 310 3.54 -10.30 -15.68
N GLN A 311 2.86 -10.31 -14.53
CA GLN A 311 1.46 -10.75 -14.38
C GLN A 311 0.40 -9.78 -14.96
N ALA A 312 0.78 -8.53 -15.27
CA ALA A 312 -0.09 -7.53 -15.89
C ALA A 312 0.09 -7.44 -17.41
N THR A 313 1.07 -8.15 -17.98
CA THR A 313 1.38 -8.20 -19.42
C THR A 313 1.10 -9.54 -20.10
N GLY A 314 0.86 -10.61 -19.32
CA GLY A 314 0.31 -11.89 -19.79
C GLY A 314 -1.19 -12.01 -19.50
#